data_AF-A0A5C9ADC9-F1
#
_entry.id   AF-A0A5C9ADC9-F1
#
_cell.length_a   1.000
_cell.length_b   1.000
_cell.length_c   1.000
_cell.angle_alpha   90.00
_cell.angle_beta   90.00
_cell.angle_gamma   90.00
#
_symmetry.space_group_name_H-M   'P 1'
#
loop_
_entity.id
_entity.type
_entity.pdbx_description
1 polymer ?
#
loop_
_entity_poly.entity_id
_entity_poly.type
_entity_poly.pdbx_seq_one_letter_code
_entity_poly.pdbx_strand_id
1 'polypeptide(L)'
;YGPDRVAGFSPIPAMSMVSYASGARYLSLIGGTCLSFYDWYCDLPPASPQTWGEQTDVPESADWYNSSYIIAWGSNVPQTRTPDAHFFTEVRYKGTKTVAVTPDYAEIAKLCDLWLAPKQGTDAAMALAMGHVMLREFHLDNPSQYFTDYVRRYTDMPMLVMLEERDGYYAAGRMLRAADLVDALGQENNPEWKTVAFNTNGEMVAPNGSIGFRWGEKGKWNLEQRDGKTGEETELQLSLLGSQDEIAEVGFPYFGGDGTEHFNKVELENVLLHKLPVKRLQLADGSTALVTTVYDLTLANYGLERGLNDVNCATSYDDVKAYTPAWAEQITGVSRSQIIRIAREFADNADKTHGRSMI
;
A
#
# COMPACT_ATOMS: atom_id res chain seq x y z
N TYR A 1 -22.93 7.62 -40.40
CA TYR A 1 -22.71 6.73 -39.24
C TYR A 1 -22.32 7.53 -38.00
N GLY A 2 -21.22 8.30 -38.02
CA GLY A 2 -20.78 9.18 -36.93
C GLY A 2 -19.24 9.31 -36.99
N PRO A 3 -18.63 10.42 -36.52
CA PRO A 3 -17.17 10.57 -36.56
C PRO A 3 -16.46 9.52 -35.68
N ASP A 4 -17.10 9.10 -34.59
CA ASP A 4 -16.70 8.03 -33.67
C ASP A 4 -16.79 6.61 -34.27
N ARG A 5 -17.16 6.45 -35.54
CA ARG A 5 -17.04 5.18 -36.29
C ARG A 5 -15.71 5.07 -37.06
N VAL A 6 -14.85 6.08 -36.91
CA VAL A 6 -13.46 6.08 -37.38
C VAL A 6 -12.56 6.08 -36.16
N ALA A 7 -11.64 5.11 -36.09
CA ALA A 7 -10.75 4.91 -34.95
C ALA A 7 -9.31 4.73 -35.40
N GLY A 8 -8.37 5.04 -34.52
CA GLY A 8 -6.98 4.67 -34.67
C GLY A 8 -6.37 4.17 -33.37
N PHE A 9 -5.53 3.14 -33.49
CA PHE A 9 -4.71 2.62 -32.42
C PHE A 9 -3.23 2.89 -32.77
N SER A 10 -2.56 3.68 -31.94
CA SER A 10 -1.14 3.99 -32.07
C SER A 10 -0.59 4.18 -30.65
N PRO A 11 0.36 3.36 -30.17
CA PRO A 11 0.80 3.36 -28.77
C PRO A 11 2.07 4.19 -28.54
N ILE A 12 2.46 4.35 -27.26
CA ILE A 12 3.77 4.83 -26.78
C ILE A 12 4.27 6.10 -27.52
N PRO A 13 3.68 7.29 -27.28
CA PRO A 13 4.15 8.53 -27.90
C PRO A 13 5.62 8.87 -27.57
N ALA A 14 6.13 8.45 -26.41
CA ALA A 14 7.49 8.78 -25.96
C ALA A 14 8.60 8.23 -26.89
N MET A 15 8.38 7.10 -27.56
CA MET A 15 9.40 6.50 -28.45
C MET A 15 9.57 7.29 -29.76
N SER A 16 8.53 7.99 -30.21
CA SER A 16 8.54 8.77 -31.46
C SER A 16 7.36 9.75 -31.52
N MET A 17 7.49 10.88 -30.81
CA MET A 17 6.37 11.80 -30.50
C MET A 17 5.62 12.29 -31.73
N VAL A 18 6.33 12.73 -32.77
CA VAL A 18 5.70 13.29 -33.98
C VAL A 18 5.05 12.20 -34.83
N SER A 19 5.63 11.00 -34.87
CA SER A 19 5.04 9.84 -35.56
C SER A 19 3.71 9.46 -34.94
N TYR A 20 3.63 9.39 -33.61
CA TYR A 20 2.37 9.21 -32.89
C TYR A 20 1.37 10.34 -33.21
N ALA A 21 1.83 11.59 -33.09
CA ALA A 21 0.99 12.77 -33.23
C ALA A 21 0.36 12.90 -34.63
N SER A 22 1.01 12.35 -35.67
CA SER A 22 0.52 12.42 -37.05
C SER A 22 -0.91 11.87 -37.20
N GLY A 23 -1.14 10.62 -36.80
CA GLY A 23 -2.43 9.96 -36.85
C GLY A 23 -3.39 10.48 -35.77
N ALA A 24 -2.89 10.65 -34.54
CA ALA A 24 -3.71 11.13 -33.42
C ALA A 24 -4.33 12.50 -33.71
N ARG A 25 -3.55 13.44 -34.25
CA ARG A 25 -4.03 14.78 -34.61
C ARG A 25 -5.07 14.73 -35.72
N TYR A 26 -4.85 13.94 -36.77
CA TYR A 26 -5.82 13.78 -37.86
C TYR A 26 -7.16 13.26 -37.32
N LEU A 27 -7.12 12.20 -36.52
CA LEU A 27 -8.33 11.60 -35.92
C LEU A 27 -9.05 12.61 -35.03
N SER A 28 -8.34 13.28 -34.13
CA SER A 28 -8.96 14.29 -33.26
C SER A 28 -9.56 15.46 -34.04
N LEU A 29 -8.97 15.88 -35.16
CA LEU A 29 -9.53 16.94 -36.02
C LEU A 29 -10.84 16.53 -36.68
N ILE A 30 -10.99 15.26 -37.07
CA ILE A 30 -12.23 14.75 -37.69
C ILE A 30 -13.25 14.22 -36.66
N GLY A 31 -12.92 14.24 -35.37
CA GLY A 31 -13.75 13.71 -34.28
C GLY A 31 -13.70 12.18 -34.12
N GLY A 32 -12.69 11.53 -34.69
CA GLY A 32 -12.46 10.08 -34.55
C GLY A 32 -11.89 9.70 -33.18
N THR A 33 -11.91 8.40 -32.86
CA THR A 33 -11.46 7.88 -31.57
C THR A 33 -9.96 7.54 -31.58
N CYS A 34 -9.25 8.07 -30.59
CA CYS A 34 -7.86 7.69 -30.29
C CYS A 34 -7.88 6.68 -29.14
N LEU A 35 -7.53 5.43 -29.43
CA LEU A 35 -7.56 4.34 -28.46
C LEU A 35 -6.38 4.42 -27.48
N SER A 36 -6.61 4.08 -26.21
CA SER A 36 -5.58 4.00 -25.17
C SER A 36 -4.66 2.79 -25.38
N PHE A 37 -3.52 2.77 -24.70
CA PHE A 37 -2.52 1.70 -24.83
C PHE A 37 -1.98 1.18 -23.49
N TYR A 38 -1.79 2.03 -22.48
CA TYR A 38 -1.04 1.68 -21.28
C TYR A 38 -1.83 0.72 -20.36
N ASP A 39 -3.12 1.01 -20.21
CA ASP A 39 -4.13 0.12 -19.63
C ASP A 39 -4.28 -1.18 -20.44
N TRP A 40 -4.37 -1.08 -21.77
CA TRP A 40 -4.58 -2.23 -22.66
C TRP A 40 -3.40 -3.21 -22.65
N TYR A 41 -2.16 -2.72 -22.60
CA TYR A 41 -0.97 -3.56 -22.54
C TYR A 41 -0.72 -4.17 -21.17
N CYS A 42 -1.52 -3.81 -20.15
CA CYS A 42 -1.31 -4.17 -18.76
C CYS A 42 0.04 -3.64 -18.21
N ASP A 43 0.59 -2.59 -18.83
CA ASP A 43 1.76 -1.88 -18.33
C ASP A 43 1.36 -0.86 -17.25
N LEU A 44 0.12 -0.33 -17.32
CA LEU A 44 -0.47 0.47 -16.23
C LEU A 44 -0.64 -0.42 -15.00
N PRO A 45 0.03 -0.13 -13.87
CA PRO A 45 -0.24 -0.81 -12.61
C PRO A 45 -1.39 -0.08 -11.91
N PRO A 46 -2.62 -0.63 -11.83
CA PRO A 46 -3.75 0.10 -11.24
C PRO A 46 -3.55 0.48 -9.76
N ALA A 47 -2.62 -0.21 -9.09
CA ALA A 47 -2.17 0.11 -7.74
C ALA A 47 -1.53 1.51 -7.61
N SER A 48 -0.90 2.04 -8.66
CA SER A 48 -0.29 3.38 -8.63
C SER A 48 -1.35 4.49 -8.53
N PRO A 49 -2.38 4.54 -9.40
CA PRO A 49 -3.49 5.47 -9.22
C PRO A 49 -4.24 5.27 -7.89
N GLN A 50 -4.35 4.04 -7.39
CA GLN A 50 -5.02 3.74 -6.12
C GLN A 50 -4.25 4.28 -4.91
N THR A 51 -2.92 4.16 -4.91
CA THR A 51 -2.06 4.53 -3.77
C THR A 51 -1.64 5.99 -3.80
N TRP A 52 -1.27 6.51 -4.98
CA TRP A 52 -0.65 7.84 -5.12
C TRP A 52 -1.48 8.81 -5.96
N GLY A 53 -2.55 8.36 -6.62
CA GLY A 53 -3.29 9.20 -7.56
C GLY A 53 -2.47 9.59 -8.80
N GLU A 54 -1.44 8.80 -9.12
CA GLU A 54 -0.50 9.02 -10.22
C GLU A 54 -0.58 7.85 -11.23
N GLN A 55 -0.47 8.14 -12.53
CA GLN A 55 -0.51 7.12 -13.57
C GLN A 55 0.66 6.14 -13.37
N THR A 56 1.89 6.64 -13.43
CA THR A 56 3.13 5.93 -13.11
C THR A 56 4.27 6.95 -13.07
N ASP A 57 5.00 7.00 -11.97
CA ASP A 57 6.28 7.70 -11.86
C ASP A 57 7.25 6.80 -11.07
N VAL A 58 8.48 6.66 -11.54
CA VAL A 58 9.46 5.71 -11.03
C VAL A 58 10.88 6.31 -11.05
N PRO A 59 11.78 5.90 -10.15
CA PRO A 59 13.17 6.34 -10.20
C PRO A 59 13.86 5.91 -11.49
N GLU A 60 14.76 6.74 -11.99
CA GLU A 60 15.63 6.41 -13.12
C GLU A 60 16.62 5.28 -12.75
N SER A 61 17.19 4.62 -13.76
CA SER A 61 18.13 3.51 -13.56
C SER A 61 19.42 3.91 -12.84
N ALA A 62 19.85 5.16 -12.99
CA ALA A 62 20.99 5.68 -12.25
C ALA A 62 20.76 5.66 -10.72
N ASP A 63 19.51 5.85 -10.27
CA ASP A 63 19.16 5.85 -8.85
C ASP A 63 19.21 4.44 -8.22
N TRP A 64 19.21 3.38 -9.04
CA TRP A 64 19.50 2.03 -8.54
C TRP A 64 20.85 1.98 -7.84
N TYR A 65 21.82 2.78 -8.32
CA TYR A 65 23.15 2.88 -7.73
C TYR A 65 23.16 3.55 -6.33
N ASN A 66 22.10 4.30 -5.99
CA ASN A 66 21.91 4.92 -4.69
C ASN A 66 21.31 3.96 -3.66
N SER A 67 20.70 2.85 -4.08
CA SER A 67 20.19 1.80 -3.20
C SER A 67 21.31 0.97 -2.55
N SER A 68 21.09 0.47 -1.33
CA SER A 68 21.94 -0.54 -0.69
C SER A 68 21.29 -1.92 -0.52
N TYR A 69 20.04 -2.08 -0.98
CA TYR A 69 19.37 -3.37 -1.05
C TYR A 69 18.34 -3.36 -2.20
N ILE A 70 18.44 -4.28 -3.17
CA ILE A 70 17.54 -4.33 -4.33
C ILE A 70 16.91 -5.71 -4.50
N ILE A 71 15.59 -5.76 -4.80
CA ILE A 71 14.82 -7.01 -4.90
C ILE A 71 14.38 -7.46 -6.30
N ALA A 72 14.52 -6.78 -7.43
CA ALA A 72 14.29 -7.36 -8.79
C ALA A 72 13.18 -8.45 -8.89
N TRP A 73 11.94 -8.07 -8.59
CA TRP A 73 10.80 -8.99 -8.49
C TRP A 73 10.03 -9.06 -9.81
N GLY A 74 9.99 -10.22 -10.47
CA GLY A 74 9.29 -10.38 -11.76
C GLY A 74 9.86 -9.51 -12.89
N SER A 75 11.08 -8.97 -12.71
CA SER A 75 11.75 -8.10 -13.67
C SER A 75 13.04 -8.74 -14.17
N ASN A 76 13.03 -9.20 -15.42
CA ASN A 76 14.21 -9.82 -16.03
C ASN A 76 15.15 -8.73 -16.60
N VAL A 77 15.85 -8.02 -15.70
CA VAL A 77 16.66 -6.81 -15.98
C VAL A 77 17.64 -6.99 -17.16
N PRO A 78 18.53 -8.00 -17.21
CA PRO A 78 19.51 -8.09 -18.31
C PRO A 78 18.86 -8.28 -19.68
N GLN A 79 17.67 -8.88 -19.74
CA GLN A 79 16.98 -9.18 -20.99
C GLN A 79 16.04 -8.06 -21.43
N THR A 80 15.33 -7.42 -20.50
CA THR A 80 14.28 -6.43 -20.82
C THR A 80 14.71 -4.99 -20.59
N ARG A 81 15.75 -4.76 -19.77
CA ARG A 81 16.38 -3.47 -19.42
C ARG A 81 17.89 -3.53 -19.72
N THR A 82 18.26 -4.21 -20.81
CA THR A 82 19.66 -4.40 -21.23
C THR A 82 20.53 -3.15 -21.17
N PRO A 83 20.11 -1.96 -21.69
CA PRO A 83 20.95 -0.77 -21.64
C PRO A 83 21.21 -0.26 -20.21
N ASP A 84 20.33 -0.56 -19.25
CA ASP A 84 20.41 -0.11 -17.86
C ASP A 84 20.97 -1.16 -16.90
N ALA A 85 21.08 -2.42 -17.34
CA ALA A 85 21.49 -3.54 -16.50
C ALA A 85 22.87 -3.35 -15.86
N HIS A 86 23.74 -2.52 -16.45
CA HIS A 86 25.05 -2.22 -15.88
C HIS A 86 24.93 -1.56 -14.49
N PHE A 87 23.99 -0.63 -14.27
CA PHE A 87 23.75 0.00 -12.97
C PHE A 87 23.45 -1.05 -11.88
N PHE A 88 22.65 -2.05 -12.20
CA PHE A 88 22.33 -3.17 -11.30
C PHE A 88 23.56 -4.05 -11.02
N THR A 89 24.38 -4.33 -12.03
CA THR A 89 25.58 -5.15 -11.82
C THR A 89 26.69 -4.41 -11.06
N GLU A 90 26.85 -3.12 -11.33
CA GLU A 90 27.92 -2.28 -10.79
C GLU A 90 27.64 -1.87 -9.35
N VAL A 91 26.37 -1.61 -8.98
CA VAL A 91 26.03 -1.26 -7.59
C VAL A 91 26.39 -2.37 -6.61
N ARG A 92 26.43 -3.63 -7.07
CA ARG A 92 26.90 -4.76 -6.26
C ARG A 92 28.36 -4.59 -5.82
N TYR A 93 29.22 -3.95 -6.62
CA TYR A 93 30.60 -3.64 -6.23
C TYR A 93 30.68 -2.54 -5.15
N LYS A 94 29.62 -1.73 -4.99
CA LYS A 94 29.46 -0.79 -3.87
C LYS A 94 29.04 -1.49 -2.57
N GLY A 95 28.77 -2.80 -2.62
CA GLY A 95 28.33 -3.61 -1.48
C GLY A 95 26.81 -3.78 -1.38
N THR A 96 26.04 -3.34 -2.38
CA THR A 96 24.59 -3.53 -2.42
C THR A 96 24.24 -4.98 -2.66
N LYS A 97 23.41 -5.55 -1.77
CA LYS A 97 22.87 -6.90 -1.92
C LYS A 97 21.72 -6.90 -2.93
N THR A 98 21.67 -7.93 -3.77
CA THR A 98 20.61 -8.12 -4.76
C THR A 98 19.92 -9.47 -4.61
N VAL A 99 18.59 -9.48 -4.70
CA VAL A 99 17.75 -10.69 -4.68
C VAL A 99 16.98 -10.76 -6.00
N ALA A 100 16.85 -11.95 -6.58
CA ALA A 100 15.95 -12.20 -7.71
C ALA A 100 14.73 -12.99 -7.23
N VAL A 101 13.53 -12.51 -7.55
CA VAL A 101 12.29 -13.26 -7.32
C VAL A 101 11.63 -13.59 -8.66
N THR A 102 11.85 -14.83 -9.11
CA THR A 102 11.34 -15.36 -10.38
C THR A 102 11.00 -16.85 -10.25
N PRO A 103 9.88 -17.34 -10.82
CA PRO A 103 9.48 -18.75 -10.72
C PRO A 103 10.47 -19.71 -11.42
N ASP A 104 11.12 -19.24 -12.49
CA ASP A 104 12.18 -19.94 -13.21
C ASP A 104 13.56 -19.34 -12.93
N TYR A 105 14.61 -20.03 -13.35
CA TYR A 105 15.99 -19.54 -13.27
C TYR A 105 16.29 -18.55 -14.40
N ALA A 106 15.61 -17.40 -14.37
CA ALA A 106 15.73 -16.35 -15.37
C ALA A 106 17.13 -15.70 -15.37
N GLU A 107 17.47 -14.93 -16.40
CA GLU A 107 18.78 -14.29 -16.51
C GLU A 107 19.10 -13.35 -15.33
N ILE A 108 18.09 -12.68 -14.77
CA ILE A 108 18.23 -11.87 -13.55
C ILE A 108 18.78 -12.66 -12.37
N ALA A 109 18.41 -13.94 -12.22
CA ALA A 109 18.92 -14.78 -11.13
C ALA A 109 20.44 -14.93 -11.19
N LYS A 110 21.03 -14.93 -12.39
CA LYS A 110 22.49 -15.00 -12.59
C LYS A 110 23.24 -13.75 -12.08
N LEU A 111 22.54 -12.63 -11.91
CA LEU A 111 23.12 -11.37 -11.44
C LEU A 111 22.92 -11.13 -9.94
N CYS A 112 22.13 -11.96 -9.26
CA CYS A 112 21.73 -11.76 -7.87
C CYS A 112 22.49 -12.65 -6.88
N ASP A 113 22.52 -12.22 -5.62
CA ASP A 113 23.16 -12.95 -4.53
C ASP A 113 22.26 -14.06 -3.94
N LEU A 114 20.95 -13.96 -4.19
CA LEU A 114 19.94 -14.96 -3.82
C LEU A 114 18.87 -15.05 -4.91
N TRP A 115 18.43 -16.28 -5.20
CA TRP A 115 17.26 -16.55 -6.02
C TRP A 115 16.16 -17.17 -5.16
N LEU A 116 14.97 -16.58 -5.21
CA LEU A 116 13.74 -17.11 -4.63
C LEU A 116 12.74 -17.40 -5.75
N ALA A 117 12.14 -18.59 -5.71
CA ALA A 117 11.29 -19.10 -6.77
C ALA A 117 9.87 -19.41 -6.28
N PRO A 118 9.05 -18.38 -5.98
CA PRO A 118 7.65 -18.61 -5.67
C PRO A 118 6.92 -19.18 -6.88
N LYS A 119 5.84 -19.92 -6.62
CA LYS A 119 4.87 -20.30 -7.66
C LYS A 119 4.38 -19.03 -8.37
N GLN A 120 4.42 -19.01 -9.71
CA GLN A 120 4.10 -17.81 -10.49
C GLN A 120 2.68 -17.30 -10.20
N GLY A 121 2.51 -16.01 -9.89
CA GLY A 121 1.21 -15.44 -9.56
C GLY A 121 0.79 -15.61 -8.10
N THR A 122 1.65 -16.19 -7.25
CA THR A 122 1.45 -16.25 -5.79
C THR A 122 2.31 -15.24 -5.03
N ASP A 123 3.01 -14.36 -5.75
CA ASP A 123 3.97 -13.39 -5.24
C ASP A 123 3.39 -12.49 -4.13
N ALA A 124 2.11 -12.12 -4.23
CA ALA A 124 1.41 -11.35 -3.20
C ALA A 124 1.42 -12.03 -1.83
N ALA A 125 1.35 -13.36 -1.78
CA ALA A 125 1.43 -14.11 -0.52
C ALA A 125 2.80 -13.95 0.15
N MET A 126 3.88 -14.00 -0.64
CA MET A 126 5.23 -13.73 -0.13
C MET A 126 5.37 -12.28 0.32
N ALA A 127 4.87 -11.31 -0.46
CA ALA A 127 4.92 -9.89 -0.09
C ALA A 127 4.17 -9.60 1.22
N LEU A 128 2.97 -10.17 1.39
CA LEU A 128 2.17 -10.04 2.61
C LEU A 128 2.89 -10.63 3.83
N ALA A 129 3.52 -11.80 3.67
CA ALA A 129 4.33 -12.38 4.76
C ALA A 129 5.61 -11.62 5.07
N MET A 130 6.23 -10.99 4.08
CA MET A 130 7.34 -10.07 4.32
C MET A 130 6.86 -8.84 5.10
N GLY A 131 5.73 -8.23 4.69
CA GLY A 131 5.12 -7.11 5.40
C GLY A 131 4.73 -7.44 6.84
N HIS A 132 4.22 -8.65 7.11
CA HIS A 132 3.95 -9.14 8.47
C HIS A 132 5.20 -9.06 9.36
N VAL A 133 6.34 -9.57 8.87
CA VAL A 133 7.62 -9.56 9.60
C VAL A 133 8.11 -8.11 9.83
N MET A 134 7.99 -7.25 8.80
CA MET A 134 8.39 -5.84 8.91
C MET A 134 7.55 -5.09 9.96
N LEU A 135 6.23 -5.27 9.94
CA LEU A 135 5.32 -4.64 10.91
C LEU A 135 5.56 -5.17 12.33
N ARG A 136 5.74 -6.49 12.49
CA ARG A 136 6.06 -7.10 13.78
C ARG A 136 7.32 -6.50 14.38
N GLU A 137 8.42 -6.53 13.64
CA GLU A 137 9.74 -6.22 14.21
C GLU A 137 10.06 -4.73 14.24
N PHE A 138 9.67 -3.98 13.21
CA PHE A 138 10.09 -2.57 13.04
C PHE A 138 9.00 -1.55 13.31
N HIS A 139 7.76 -1.97 13.55
CA HIS A 139 6.68 -1.07 13.97
C HIS A 139 6.11 -1.40 15.37
N LEU A 140 6.13 -2.67 15.79
CA LEU A 140 5.58 -3.09 17.07
C LEU A 140 6.66 -3.38 18.11
N ASP A 141 7.47 -4.42 17.89
CA ASP A 141 8.36 -4.94 18.92
C ASP A 141 9.57 -4.02 19.18
N ASN A 142 10.14 -3.46 18.11
CA ASN A 142 11.22 -2.48 18.16
C ASN A 142 10.95 -1.35 17.15
N PRO A 143 10.05 -0.40 17.47
CA PRO A 143 9.59 0.60 16.53
C PRO A 143 10.76 1.46 16.01
N SER A 144 10.99 1.39 14.70
CA SER A 144 11.92 2.26 13.99
C SER A 144 11.42 3.69 14.08
N GLN A 145 12.32 4.60 14.50
CA GLN A 145 12.01 6.03 14.52
C GLN A 145 11.69 6.56 13.11
N TYR A 146 12.49 6.15 12.11
CA TYR A 146 12.31 6.59 10.73
C TYR A 146 10.99 6.07 10.15
N PHE A 147 10.68 4.78 10.29
CA PHE A 147 9.45 4.22 9.73
C PHE A 147 8.20 4.74 10.42
N THR A 148 8.23 4.86 11.75
CA THR A 148 7.07 5.35 12.51
C THR A 148 6.74 6.80 12.14
N ASP A 149 7.77 7.65 12.00
CA ASP A 149 7.59 9.03 11.52
C ASP A 149 7.11 9.08 10.06
N TYR A 150 7.72 8.27 9.19
CA TYR A 150 7.38 8.24 7.78
C TYR A 150 5.90 7.91 7.57
N VAL A 151 5.42 6.80 8.15
CA VAL A 151 4.03 6.38 7.94
C VAL A 151 3.02 7.33 8.59
N ARG A 152 3.39 8.01 9.67
CA ARG A 152 2.55 9.04 10.30
C ARG A 152 2.30 10.24 9.39
N ARG A 153 3.30 10.64 8.60
CA ARG A 153 3.26 11.89 7.82
C ARG A 153 2.94 11.69 6.34
N TYR A 154 3.26 10.52 5.79
CA TYR A 154 3.22 10.27 4.35
C TYR A 154 2.23 9.19 3.93
N THR A 155 1.42 8.67 4.86
CA THR A 155 0.38 7.68 4.56
C THR A 155 -0.94 8.08 5.19
N ASP A 156 -2.01 7.40 4.80
CA ASP A 156 -3.33 7.52 5.41
C ASP A 156 -3.51 6.66 6.66
N MET A 157 -2.45 6.00 7.16
CA MET A 157 -2.49 5.15 8.37
C MET A 157 -3.14 5.84 9.58
N PRO A 158 -2.90 7.13 9.91
CA PRO A 158 -3.57 7.80 11.03
C PRO A 158 -5.06 8.12 10.79
N MET A 159 -5.54 8.00 9.56
CA MET A 159 -6.90 8.44 9.20
C MET A 159 -7.95 7.47 9.74
N LEU A 160 -9.11 8.02 10.09
CA LEU A 160 -10.21 7.29 10.68
C LEU A 160 -11.12 6.66 9.62
N VAL A 161 -11.50 5.42 9.88
CA VAL A 161 -12.46 4.62 9.09
C VAL A 161 -13.69 4.36 9.93
N MET A 162 -14.87 4.60 9.34
CA MET A 162 -16.14 4.29 9.98
C MET A 162 -16.43 2.80 9.87
N LEU A 163 -16.89 2.20 10.96
CA LEU A 163 -17.30 0.81 10.99
C LEU A 163 -18.81 0.69 10.72
N GLU A 164 -19.16 -0.22 9.82
CA GLU A 164 -20.55 -0.53 9.49
C GLU A 164 -21.00 -1.76 10.25
N GLU A 165 -22.18 -1.70 10.86
CA GLU A 165 -22.79 -2.84 11.54
C GLU A 165 -23.07 -3.98 10.57
N ARG A 166 -22.79 -5.21 11.01
CA ARG A 166 -23.16 -6.48 10.38
C ARG A 166 -23.77 -7.38 11.45
N ASP A 167 -24.28 -8.54 11.03
CA ASP A 167 -24.88 -9.49 11.96
C ASP A 167 -23.80 -10.13 12.84
N GLY A 168 -23.65 -9.61 14.07
CA GLY A 168 -22.71 -10.11 15.08
C GLY A 168 -21.28 -9.56 15.01
N TYR A 169 -20.95 -8.69 14.04
CA TYR A 169 -19.62 -8.10 13.88
C TYR A 169 -19.70 -6.76 13.09
N TYR A 170 -18.56 -6.15 12.79
CA TYR A 170 -18.46 -4.92 11.99
C TYR A 170 -17.70 -5.14 10.67
N ALA A 171 -17.96 -4.30 9.67
CA ALA A 171 -17.14 -4.21 8.46
C ALA A 171 -16.48 -2.83 8.37
N ALA A 172 -15.27 -2.74 7.83
CA ALA A 172 -14.65 -1.46 7.49
C ALA A 172 -15.46 -0.79 6.36
N GLY A 173 -16.06 0.36 6.63
CA GLY A 173 -16.81 1.16 5.67
C GLY A 173 -15.95 2.22 5.02
N ARG A 174 -16.55 3.39 4.73
CA ARG A 174 -15.81 4.54 4.21
C ARG A 174 -14.97 5.23 5.29
N MET A 175 -13.97 6.01 4.86
CA MET A 175 -13.25 6.92 5.74
C MET A 175 -14.16 8.00 6.32
N LEU A 176 -13.92 8.37 7.58
CA LEU A 176 -14.57 9.49 8.24
C LEU A 176 -14.16 10.80 7.57
N ARG A 177 -15.12 11.68 7.33
CA ARG A 177 -14.94 12.98 6.70
C ARG A 177 -15.22 14.10 7.70
N ALA A 178 -14.65 15.27 7.47
CA ALA A 178 -14.91 16.44 8.31
C ALA A 178 -16.42 16.73 8.38
N ALA A 179 -17.14 16.62 7.25
CA ALA A 179 -18.60 16.79 7.16
C ALA A 179 -19.43 15.87 8.07
N ASP A 180 -18.88 14.75 8.55
CA ASP A 180 -19.60 13.82 9.42
C ASP A 180 -19.71 14.33 10.86
N LEU A 181 -18.94 15.36 11.23
CA LEU A 181 -18.86 15.89 12.60
C LEU A 181 -19.69 17.16 12.75
N VAL A 182 -20.22 17.39 13.95
CA VAL A 182 -21.24 18.44 14.25
C VAL A 182 -20.89 19.81 13.66
N ASP A 183 -19.65 20.29 13.84
CA ASP A 183 -19.20 21.61 13.33
C ASP A 183 -18.38 21.48 12.04
N ALA A 184 -18.43 20.34 11.36
CA ALA A 184 -17.60 19.99 10.21
C ALA A 184 -16.09 20.22 10.42
N LEU A 185 -15.61 20.17 11.68
CA LEU A 185 -14.27 20.62 12.10
C LEU A 185 -13.89 22.03 11.61
N GLY A 186 -14.88 22.92 11.51
CA GLY A 186 -14.70 24.28 10.98
C GLY A 186 -14.33 24.34 9.49
N GLN A 187 -14.58 23.26 8.74
CA GLN A 187 -14.33 23.22 7.30
C GLN A 187 -15.58 23.67 6.53
N GLU A 188 -15.50 24.85 5.93
CA GLU A 188 -16.60 25.38 5.08
C GLU A 188 -16.52 24.85 3.64
N ASN A 189 -15.31 24.79 3.07
CA ASN A 189 -15.09 24.32 1.71
C ASN A 189 -14.82 22.81 1.68
N ASN A 190 -15.57 22.08 0.84
CA ASN A 190 -15.46 20.64 0.60
C ASN A 190 -15.24 19.76 1.86
N PRO A 191 -16.01 19.95 2.95
CA PRO A 191 -15.84 19.18 4.18
C PRO A 191 -16.02 17.66 3.98
N GLU A 192 -16.81 17.25 3.00
CA GLU A 192 -17.05 15.86 2.63
C GLU A 192 -15.84 15.20 1.93
N TRP A 193 -14.83 15.97 1.52
CA TRP A 193 -13.62 15.50 0.83
C TRP A 193 -12.34 15.62 1.68
N LYS A 194 -12.49 15.87 2.99
CA LYS A 194 -11.38 16.03 3.93
C LYS A 194 -11.43 14.92 4.97
N THR A 195 -10.40 14.08 5.00
CA THR A 195 -10.28 12.97 5.97
C THR A 195 -9.92 13.49 7.36
N VAL A 196 -10.27 12.70 8.38
CA VAL A 196 -10.09 13.06 9.80
C VAL A 196 -9.16 12.06 10.48
N ALA A 197 -8.35 12.55 11.42
CA ALA A 197 -7.49 11.75 12.28
C ALA A 197 -7.57 12.27 13.72
N PHE A 198 -7.05 11.51 14.68
CA PHE A 198 -6.73 12.04 16.01
C PHE A 198 -5.31 12.59 16.04
N ASN A 199 -5.09 13.66 16.80
CA ASN A 199 -3.76 14.06 17.22
C ASN A 199 -3.33 13.30 18.50
N THR A 200 -2.06 13.42 18.89
CA THR A 200 -1.51 12.77 20.09
C THR A 200 -2.14 13.24 21.41
N ASN A 201 -2.83 14.37 21.42
CA ASN A 201 -3.62 14.87 22.57
C ASN A 201 -5.03 14.25 22.64
N GLY A 202 -5.40 13.40 21.68
CA GLY A 202 -6.73 12.78 21.60
C GLY A 202 -7.82 13.68 21.00
N GLU A 203 -7.43 14.75 20.30
CA GLU A 203 -8.37 15.67 19.64
C GLU A 203 -8.54 15.27 18.16
N MET A 204 -9.77 15.37 17.64
CA MET A 204 -10.04 15.13 16.22
C MET A 204 -9.63 16.34 15.38
N VAL A 205 -8.93 16.08 14.28
CA VAL A 205 -8.40 17.10 13.38
C VAL A 205 -8.57 16.68 11.92
N ALA A 206 -8.81 17.66 11.04
CA ALA A 206 -8.73 17.49 9.59
C ALA A 206 -7.35 18.01 9.13
N PRO A 207 -6.33 17.15 8.97
CA PRO A 207 -5.00 17.62 8.58
C PRO A 207 -5.01 18.20 7.17
N ASN A 208 -4.05 19.08 6.89
CA ASN A 208 -3.78 19.58 5.54
C ASN A 208 -3.57 18.42 4.52
N GLY A 209 -3.71 18.73 3.23
CA GLY A 209 -3.29 17.83 2.14
C GLY A 209 -4.37 16.91 1.57
N SER A 210 -5.47 16.66 2.28
CA SER A 210 -6.60 15.90 1.72
C SER A 210 -7.23 16.60 0.50
N ILE A 211 -7.87 15.84 -0.38
CA ILE A 211 -8.26 16.31 -1.72
C ILE A 211 -9.23 17.50 -1.69
N GLY A 212 -10.04 17.64 -0.62
CA GLY A 212 -10.90 18.79 -0.43
C GLY A 212 -10.16 20.13 -0.30
N PHE A 213 -8.89 20.13 0.13
CA PHE A 213 -8.07 21.35 0.18
C PHE A 213 -7.49 21.76 -1.19
N ARG A 214 -7.56 20.88 -2.21
CA ARG A 214 -6.98 21.13 -3.54
C ARG A 214 -7.80 22.13 -4.36
N TRP A 215 -9.12 22.06 -4.23
CA TRP A 215 -10.08 22.82 -5.04
C TRP A 215 -10.95 23.71 -4.15
N GLY A 216 -11.55 24.77 -4.70
CA GLY A 216 -12.35 25.72 -3.93
C GLY A 216 -11.56 26.66 -3.01
N GLU A 217 -10.38 26.27 -2.56
CA GLU A 217 -9.47 27.06 -1.71
C GLU A 217 -7.98 26.91 -2.13
N LYS A 218 -7.05 27.55 -1.41
CA LYS A 218 -5.59 27.52 -1.69
C LYS A 218 -4.76 27.58 -0.42
N GLY A 219 -3.50 27.12 -0.50
CA GLY A 219 -2.51 27.25 0.57
C GLY A 219 -2.45 26.09 1.58
N LYS A 220 -3.46 25.22 1.62
CA LYS A 220 -3.56 24.09 2.56
C LYS A 220 -3.45 22.70 1.93
N TRP A 221 -3.27 22.63 0.61
CA TRP A 221 -3.00 21.38 -0.10
C TRP A 221 -1.49 21.11 -0.10
N ASN A 222 -0.99 20.64 1.04
CA ASN A 222 0.40 20.28 1.29
C ASN A 222 0.45 19.20 2.39
N LEU A 223 1.63 18.59 2.58
CA LEU A 223 1.88 17.57 3.60
C LEU A 223 2.52 18.16 4.86
N GLU A 224 2.31 19.45 5.15
CA GLU A 224 2.69 19.98 6.45
C GLU A 224 1.80 19.38 7.53
N GLN A 225 2.40 18.97 8.65
CA GLN A 225 1.69 18.38 9.79
C GLN A 225 0.96 19.48 10.59
N ARG A 226 -0.11 20.00 10.01
CA ARG A 226 -0.91 21.10 10.55
C ARG A 226 -2.39 20.78 10.55
N ASP A 227 -3.09 21.33 11.54
CA ASP A 227 -4.54 21.36 11.58
C ASP A 227 -5.07 22.26 10.45
N GLY A 228 -5.88 21.69 9.56
CA GLY A 228 -6.48 22.42 8.43
C GLY A 228 -7.48 23.50 8.84
N LYS A 229 -7.95 23.53 10.10
CA LYS A 229 -8.75 24.63 10.65
C LYS A 229 -7.87 25.75 11.18
N THR A 230 -7.06 25.46 12.20
CA THR A 230 -6.30 26.49 12.95
C THR A 230 -5.00 26.90 12.28
N GLY A 231 -4.40 26.02 11.47
CA GLY A 231 -3.07 26.20 10.89
C GLY A 231 -1.92 25.90 11.85
N GLU A 232 -2.22 25.51 13.10
CA GLU A 232 -1.21 25.13 14.09
C GLU A 232 -0.62 23.76 13.79
N GLU A 233 0.60 23.53 14.28
CA GLU A 233 1.28 22.24 14.13
C GLU A 233 0.54 21.15 14.93
N THR A 234 0.46 19.95 14.36
CA THR A 234 -0.24 18.82 14.98
C THR A 234 0.48 17.52 14.68
N GLU A 235 0.59 16.65 15.69
CA GLU A 235 1.15 15.31 15.53
C GLU A 235 0.01 14.29 15.49
N LEU A 236 -0.12 13.56 14.38
CA LEU A 236 -1.19 12.58 14.20
C LEU A 236 -0.89 11.29 14.96
N GLN A 237 -1.92 10.71 15.58
CA GLN A 237 -1.84 9.44 16.29
C GLN A 237 -2.13 8.28 15.33
N LEU A 238 -1.24 7.29 15.29
CA LEU A 238 -1.37 6.12 14.41
C LEU A 238 -2.43 5.14 14.90
N SER A 239 -2.33 4.70 16.15
CA SER A 239 -3.19 3.66 16.73
C SER A 239 -4.08 4.21 17.83
N LEU A 240 -5.29 3.66 17.93
CA LEU A 240 -6.22 3.87 19.04
C LEU A 240 -5.99 2.88 20.20
N LEU A 241 -5.10 1.90 20.05
CA LEU A 241 -4.80 0.95 21.12
C LEU A 241 -4.19 1.69 22.33
N GLY A 242 -4.79 1.49 23.50
CA GLY A 242 -4.46 2.20 24.74
C GLY A 242 -5.32 3.44 24.99
N SER A 243 -6.09 3.90 24.00
CA SER A 243 -7.01 5.04 24.11
C SER A 243 -8.42 4.74 23.60
N GLN A 244 -8.73 3.49 23.25
CA GLN A 244 -10.04 3.06 22.77
C GLN A 244 -11.12 3.10 23.86
N ASP A 245 -12.37 3.27 23.44
CA ASP A 245 -13.52 3.17 24.32
C ASP A 245 -13.92 1.70 24.55
N GLU A 246 -13.82 0.90 23.48
CA GLU A 246 -14.15 -0.52 23.48
C GLU A 246 -13.34 -1.27 22.41
N ILE A 247 -13.47 -2.61 22.39
CA ILE A 247 -12.91 -3.49 21.37
C ILE A 247 -14.07 -4.03 20.53
N ALA A 248 -13.98 -3.89 19.21
CA ALA A 248 -14.97 -4.40 18.27
C ALA A 248 -14.36 -5.52 17.41
N GLU A 249 -15.19 -6.49 17.02
CA GLU A 249 -14.79 -7.51 16.03
C GLU A 249 -15.10 -7.00 14.63
N VAL A 250 -14.08 -6.90 13.78
CA VAL A 250 -14.17 -6.45 12.39
C VAL A 250 -13.84 -7.61 11.46
N GLY A 251 -14.71 -7.86 10.49
CA GLY A 251 -14.56 -8.94 9.52
C GLY A 251 -13.71 -8.51 8.32
N PHE A 252 -12.70 -9.32 7.99
CA PHE A 252 -11.81 -9.14 6.85
C PHE A 252 -12.03 -10.26 5.84
N PRO A 253 -12.13 -9.94 4.54
CA PRO A 253 -12.26 -10.98 3.52
C PRO A 253 -10.96 -11.76 3.38
N TYR A 254 -11.08 -13.07 3.24
CA TYR A 254 -9.94 -13.95 2.99
C TYR A 254 -10.23 -14.88 1.82
N PHE A 255 -9.33 -14.87 0.85
CA PHE A 255 -9.45 -15.64 -0.40
C PHE A 255 -8.36 -16.71 -0.54
N GLY A 256 -7.50 -16.89 0.47
CA GLY A 256 -6.38 -17.83 0.39
C GLY A 256 -6.79 -19.31 0.44
N GLY A 257 -8.05 -19.60 0.78
CA GLY A 257 -8.67 -20.92 0.68
C GLY A 257 -9.22 -21.25 -0.72
N ASP A 258 -9.40 -20.24 -1.58
CA ASP A 258 -9.95 -20.39 -2.93
C ASP A 258 -8.86 -20.67 -3.99
N GLY A 259 -9.29 -20.92 -5.23
CA GLY A 259 -8.43 -21.00 -6.41
C GLY A 259 -8.56 -22.31 -7.19
N THR A 260 -7.77 -22.44 -8.27
CA THR A 260 -7.77 -23.67 -9.10
C THR A 260 -6.86 -24.74 -8.52
N GLU A 261 -6.98 -25.98 -8.98
CA GLU A 261 -6.15 -27.14 -8.64
C GLU A 261 -4.65 -26.94 -8.93
N HIS A 262 -4.28 -25.96 -9.74
CA HIS A 262 -2.90 -25.66 -10.13
C HIS A 262 -2.09 -24.90 -9.07
N PHE A 263 -2.75 -24.46 -8.01
CA PHE A 263 -2.18 -23.64 -6.94
C PHE A 263 -2.51 -24.24 -5.57
N ASN A 264 -1.53 -24.15 -4.67
CA ASN A 264 -1.73 -24.45 -3.26
C ASN A 264 -2.67 -23.40 -2.64
N LYS A 265 -3.41 -23.84 -1.62
CA LYS A 265 -4.42 -23.05 -0.91
C LYS A 265 -4.23 -23.31 0.58
N VAL A 266 -4.57 -22.35 1.40
CA VAL A 266 -4.59 -22.51 2.86
C VAL A 266 -6.00 -22.22 3.33
N GLU A 267 -6.70 -23.27 3.74
CA GLU A 267 -8.06 -23.15 4.25
C GLU A 267 -8.05 -22.39 5.59
N LEU A 268 -8.85 -21.32 5.65
CA LEU A 268 -9.27 -20.61 6.86
C LEU A 268 -10.76 -20.28 6.67
N GLU A 269 -11.27 -19.26 7.34
CA GLU A 269 -12.62 -18.76 7.09
C GLU A 269 -12.63 -17.69 5.99
N ASN A 270 -13.69 -17.65 5.17
CA ASN A 270 -13.88 -16.61 4.15
C ASN A 270 -13.93 -15.19 4.73
N VAL A 271 -14.34 -15.08 6.00
CA VAL A 271 -14.34 -13.84 6.79
C VAL A 271 -13.57 -14.08 8.07
N LEU A 272 -12.45 -13.39 8.24
CA LEU A 272 -11.62 -13.43 9.44
C LEU A 272 -12.04 -12.30 10.37
N LEU A 273 -12.59 -12.64 11.54
CA LEU A 273 -12.95 -11.67 12.56
C LEU A 273 -11.72 -11.29 13.37
N HIS A 274 -11.39 -10.00 13.38
CA HIS A 274 -10.27 -9.45 14.12
C HIS A 274 -10.72 -8.47 15.19
N LYS A 275 -9.98 -8.40 16.31
CA LYS A 275 -10.26 -7.47 17.42
C LYS A 275 -9.57 -6.13 17.19
N LEU A 276 -10.36 -5.07 17.05
CA LEU A 276 -9.86 -3.72 16.77
C LEU A 276 -10.17 -2.76 17.92
N PRO A 277 -9.22 -1.87 18.30
CA PRO A 277 -9.49 -0.75 19.17
C PRO A 277 -10.36 0.30 18.44
N VAL A 278 -11.46 0.70 19.07
CA VAL A 278 -12.42 1.64 18.47
C VAL A 278 -12.82 2.76 19.43
N LYS A 279 -13.24 3.89 18.86
CA LYS A 279 -13.90 4.97 19.62
C LYS A 279 -15.29 5.22 19.06
N ARG A 280 -16.22 5.59 19.95
CA ARG A 280 -17.59 5.96 19.57
C ARG A 280 -17.69 7.45 19.37
N LEU A 281 -18.13 7.86 18.19
CA LEU A 281 -18.32 9.25 17.82
C LEU A 281 -19.80 9.58 17.67
N GLN A 282 -20.16 10.79 18.08
CA GLN A 282 -21.44 11.41 17.78
C GLN A 282 -21.32 12.13 16.42
N LEU A 283 -22.18 11.77 15.47
CA LEU A 283 -22.18 12.36 14.13
C LEU A 283 -23.08 13.59 14.06
N ALA A 284 -22.89 14.40 13.01
CA ALA A 284 -23.64 15.63 12.75
C ALA A 284 -25.16 15.40 12.59
N ASP A 285 -25.56 14.23 12.10
CA ASP A 285 -26.97 13.85 11.91
C ASP A 285 -27.67 13.37 13.22
N GLY A 286 -26.94 13.34 14.34
CA GLY A 286 -27.44 12.86 15.62
C GLY A 286 -27.29 11.35 15.85
N SER A 287 -26.80 10.60 14.87
CA SER A 287 -26.45 9.19 15.04
C SER A 287 -25.09 9.00 15.71
N THR A 288 -24.75 7.76 16.06
CA THR A 288 -23.42 7.39 16.57
C THR A 288 -22.75 6.39 15.66
N ALA A 289 -21.43 6.47 15.50
CA ALA A 289 -20.65 5.49 14.76
C ALA A 289 -19.40 5.05 15.53
N LEU A 290 -18.96 3.82 15.32
CA LEU A 290 -17.63 3.37 15.74
C LEU A 290 -16.61 3.71 14.65
N VAL A 291 -15.42 4.13 15.08
CA VAL A 291 -14.30 4.38 14.19
C VAL A 291 -13.03 3.68 14.68
N THR A 292 -12.17 3.32 13.73
CA THR A 292 -10.80 2.87 13.99
C THR A 292 -9.84 3.54 12.99
N THR A 293 -8.53 3.38 13.14
CA THR A 293 -7.57 3.94 12.16
C THR A 293 -7.23 2.93 11.06
N VAL A 294 -6.81 3.42 9.90
CA VAL A 294 -6.24 2.59 8.83
C VAL A 294 -5.04 1.79 9.34
N TYR A 295 -4.24 2.35 10.24
CA TYR A 295 -3.12 1.66 10.89
C TYR A 295 -3.58 0.41 11.64
N ASP A 296 -4.58 0.55 12.52
CA ASP A 296 -5.10 -0.57 13.30
C ASP A 296 -5.73 -1.64 12.41
N LEU A 297 -6.50 -1.23 11.38
CA LEU A 297 -7.04 -2.13 10.36
C LEU A 297 -5.94 -2.88 9.60
N THR A 298 -4.85 -2.20 9.28
CA THR A 298 -3.73 -2.81 8.56
C THR A 298 -3.05 -3.86 9.42
N LEU A 299 -2.72 -3.55 10.68
CA LEU A 299 -2.09 -4.52 11.58
C LEU A 299 -2.99 -5.74 11.84
N ALA A 300 -4.31 -5.53 11.96
CA ALA A 300 -5.27 -6.61 12.06
C ALA A 300 -5.32 -7.45 10.78
N ASN A 301 -5.41 -6.82 9.60
CA ASN A 301 -5.39 -7.51 8.31
C ASN A 301 -4.16 -8.39 8.14
N TYR A 302 -2.99 -7.94 8.59
CA TYR A 302 -1.75 -8.73 8.54
C TYR A 302 -1.64 -9.79 9.65
N GLY A 303 -2.63 -9.92 10.54
CA GLY A 303 -2.68 -10.93 11.59
C GLY A 303 -1.68 -10.70 12.73
N LEU A 304 -1.42 -9.43 13.12
CA LEU A 304 -0.49 -9.11 14.20
C LEU A 304 -1.22 -9.11 15.56
N GLU A 305 -0.86 -10.02 16.47
CA GLU A 305 -1.35 -10.01 17.86
C GLU A 305 -0.77 -8.81 18.63
N ARG A 306 -1.64 -8.14 19.42
CA ARG A 306 -1.34 -6.84 20.07
C ARG A 306 -1.81 -6.75 21.53
N GLY A 307 -2.03 -7.89 22.18
CA GLY A 307 -2.53 -7.99 23.56
C GLY A 307 -4.05 -8.06 23.68
N LEU A 308 -4.76 -8.26 22.57
CA LEU A 308 -6.22 -8.37 22.53
C LEU A 308 -6.71 -9.82 22.56
N ASN A 309 -5.77 -10.79 22.48
CA ASN A 309 -6.04 -12.22 22.42
C ASN A 309 -6.95 -12.56 21.23
N ASP A 310 -6.54 -12.14 20.05
CA ASP A 310 -7.23 -12.38 18.80
C ASP A 310 -6.83 -13.76 18.25
N VAL A 311 -7.82 -14.64 18.10
CA VAL A 311 -7.60 -16.03 17.67
C VAL A 311 -7.11 -16.11 16.21
N ASN A 312 -7.45 -15.11 15.39
CA ASN A 312 -7.04 -15.06 13.99
C ASN A 312 -5.68 -14.37 13.80
N CYS A 313 -5.10 -13.80 14.86
CA CYS A 313 -3.75 -13.27 14.84
C CYS A 313 -2.70 -14.36 15.10
N ALA A 314 -1.51 -14.15 14.54
CA ALA A 314 -0.39 -15.06 14.70
C ALA A 314 0.29 -14.86 16.06
N THR A 315 0.56 -15.98 16.75
CA THR A 315 1.39 -15.99 17.97
C THR A 315 2.89 -16.12 17.67
N SER A 316 3.24 -16.57 16.46
CA SER A 316 4.60 -16.69 15.94
C SER A 316 4.58 -16.76 14.42
N TYR A 317 5.74 -16.64 13.78
CA TYR A 317 5.86 -16.81 12.32
C TYR A 317 5.60 -18.24 11.84
N ASP A 318 5.61 -19.22 12.75
CA ASP A 318 5.34 -20.62 12.47
C ASP A 318 3.86 -20.98 12.57
N ASP A 319 3.03 -20.08 13.11
CA ASP A 319 1.59 -20.23 13.17
C ASP A 319 0.98 -20.02 11.77
N VAL A 320 0.12 -20.93 11.34
CA VAL A 320 -0.56 -20.82 10.04
C VAL A 320 -1.77 -19.91 10.21
N LYS A 321 -1.50 -18.61 10.20
CA LYS A 321 -2.52 -17.55 10.11
C LYS A 321 -2.34 -16.78 8.82
N ALA A 322 -3.42 -16.13 8.37
CA ALA A 322 -3.40 -15.34 7.14
C ALA A 322 -2.17 -14.43 7.13
N TYR A 323 -1.40 -14.53 6.05
CA TYR A 323 -0.25 -13.67 5.77
C TYR A 323 0.96 -13.83 6.70
N THR A 324 1.09 -14.94 7.43
CA THR A 324 2.33 -15.30 8.13
C THR A 324 3.37 -15.92 7.19
N PRO A 325 4.66 -15.96 7.58
CA PRO A 325 5.67 -16.74 6.85
C PRO A 325 5.33 -18.22 6.68
N ALA A 326 4.76 -18.89 7.70
CA ALA A 326 4.31 -20.27 7.58
C ALA A 326 3.15 -20.46 6.59
N TRP A 327 2.22 -19.52 6.56
CA TRP A 327 1.13 -19.49 5.58
C TRP A 327 1.67 -19.27 4.15
N ALA A 328 2.55 -18.30 3.96
CA ALA A 328 3.09 -17.99 2.64
C ALA A 328 3.98 -19.11 2.09
N GLU A 329 4.68 -19.86 2.96
CA GLU A 329 5.43 -21.04 2.55
C GLU A 329 4.51 -22.10 1.92
N GLN A 330 3.32 -22.32 2.47
CA GLN A 330 2.35 -23.26 1.90
C GLN A 330 1.81 -22.78 0.55
N ILE A 331 1.47 -21.49 0.44
CA ILE A 331 0.92 -20.90 -0.79
C ILE A 331 1.96 -20.85 -1.92
N THR A 332 3.17 -20.39 -1.61
CA THR A 332 4.17 -20.03 -2.62
C THR A 332 5.21 -21.12 -2.88
N GLY A 333 5.46 -21.99 -1.90
CA GLY A 333 6.58 -22.93 -1.88
C GLY A 333 7.92 -22.31 -1.45
N VAL A 334 7.99 -21.01 -1.18
CA VAL A 334 9.22 -20.35 -0.68
C VAL A 334 9.38 -20.62 0.81
N SER A 335 10.56 -21.11 1.21
CA SER A 335 10.89 -21.37 2.62
C SER A 335 10.63 -20.14 3.50
N ARG A 336 9.86 -20.33 4.57
CA ARG A 336 9.53 -19.28 5.57
C ARG A 336 10.77 -18.60 6.12
N SER A 337 11.86 -19.35 6.30
CA SER A 337 13.13 -18.81 6.80
C SER A 337 13.75 -17.80 5.82
N GLN A 338 13.56 -17.97 4.51
CA GLN A 338 14.01 -17.01 3.50
C GLN A 338 13.09 -15.78 3.49
N ILE A 339 11.77 -15.98 3.56
CA ILE A 339 10.80 -14.87 3.67
C ILE A 339 11.16 -13.98 4.87
N ILE A 340 11.34 -14.59 6.05
CA ILE A 340 11.71 -13.88 7.29
C ILE A 340 13.05 -13.17 7.13
N ARG A 341 14.08 -13.88 6.65
CA ARG A 341 15.43 -13.32 6.51
C ARG A 341 15.43 -12.11 5.58
N ILE A 342 14.83 -12.23 4.40
CA ILE A 342 14.85 -11.16 3.39
C ILE A 342 13.97 -10.00 3.81
N ALA A 343 12.82 -10.23 4.44
CA ALA A 343 12.01 -9.16 5.02
C ALA A 343 12.81 -8.36 6.06
N ARG A 344 13.50 -9.07 6.97
CA ARG A 344 14.31 -8.45 8.02
C ARG A 344 15.50 -7.68 7.47
N GLU A 345 16.27 -8.26 6.56
CA GLU A 345 17.42 -7.59 5.95
C GLU A 345 16.99 -6.37 5.11
N PHE A 346 15.87 -6.48 4.38
CA PHE A 346 15.34 -5.37 3.58
C PHE A 346 14.90 -4.19 4.46
N ALA A 347 14.17 -4.46 5.55
CA ALA A 347 13.75 -3.43 6.50
C ALA A 347 14.93 -2.87 7.30
N ASP A 348 15.85 -3.71 7.79
CA ASP A 348 17.04 -3.28 8.51
C ASP A 348 17.94 -2.36 7.66
N ASN A 349 18.12 -2.66 6.37
CA ASN A 349 18.80 -1.75 5.45
C ASN A 349 18.05 -0.42 5.32
N ALA A 350 16.72 -0.45 5.13
CA ALA A 350 15.94 0.77 4.99
C ALA A 350 15.96 1.64 6.26
N ASP A 351 15.92 1.04 7.45
CA ASP A 351 16.01 1.75 8.72
C ASP A 351 17.36 2.45 8.87
N LYS A 352 18.46 1.70 8.69
CA LYS A 352 19.83 2.23 8.79
C LYS A 352 20.15 3.33 7.78
N THR A 353 19.49 3.32 6.63
CA THR A 353 19.84 4.16 5.49
C THR A 353 18.77 5.20 5.15
N HIS A 354 17.69 5.25 5.93
CA HIS A 354 16.54 6.12 5.72
C HIS A 354 15.91 5.92 4.34
N GLY A 355 15.54 4.67 4.03
CA GLY A 355 14.72 4.31 2.88
C GLY A 355 15.48 3.84 1.64
N ARG A 356 16.78 3.53 1.70
CA ARG A 356 17.55 3.07 0.53
C ARG A 356 17.45 1.56 0.27
N SER A 357 16.25 1.00 0.40
CA SER A 357 15.88 -0.34 -0.07
C SER A 357 14.87 -0.19 -1.22
N MET A 358 15.08 -0.91 -2.32
CA MET A 358 14.31 -0.78 -3.57
C MET A 358 13.84 -2.16 -4.06
N ILE A 359 12.68 -2.23 -4.69
CA ILE A 359 12.18 -3.45 -5.35
C ILE A 359 12.34 -3.31 -6.84
#